data_AF-A0A914TZK9-F1
#
_entry.id   AF-A0A914TZK9-F1
#
_cell.length_a   1.000
_cell.length_b   1.000
_cell.length_c   1.000
_cell.angle_alpha   90.00
_cell.angle_beta   90.00
_cell.angle_gamma   90.00
#
_symmetry.space_group_name_H-M   'P 1'
#
loop_
_entity.id
_entity.type
_entity.pdbx_description
1 polymer ?
#
loop_
_entity_poly.entity_id
_entity_poly.type
_entity_poly.pdbx_seq_one_letter_code
_entity_poly.pdbx_strand_id
1 'polypeptide(L)' 'DVLTDINQQWWVASKRYELVKPFYVLRIFPILSEDSGTYHCRLETDPLFALAVSTDSTSLVVMG' A
#
# COMPACT_ATOMS: atom_id res chain seq x y z
N ASP A 1 21.81 7.92 -1.37
CA ASP A 1 20.88 7.40 -2.38
C ASP A 1 19.74 6.73 -1.65
N VAL A 2 18.56 7.35 -1.62
CA VAL A 2 17.40 6.92 -0.79
C VAL A 2 16.74 5.65 -1.37
N LEU A 3 17.17 5.23 -2.56
CA LEU A 3 16.59 4.12 -3.32
C LEU A 3 17.14 2.73 -2.93
N THR A 4 18.13 2.62 -2.05
CA THR A 4 18.81 1.36 -1.74
C THR A 4 18.41 0.70 -0.43
N ASP A 5 17.62 1.35 0.43
CA ASP A 5 17.15 0.73 1.68
C ASP A 5 15.67 0.35 1.57
N ILE A 6 15.43 -0.91 1.22
CA ILE A 6 14.09 -1.50 1.13
C ILE A 6 13.33 -1.41 2.48
N ASN A 7 14.05 -1.17 3.58
CA ASN A 7 13.48 -0.99 4.93
C ASN A 7 13.14 0.49 5.26
N GLN A 8 13.50 1.45 4.41
CA GLN A 8 13.14 2.88 4.57
C GLN A 8 11.89 3.27 3.78
N GLN A 9 10.98 2.33 3.57
CA GLN A 9 9.61 2.64 3.17
C GLN A 9 8.88 3.27 4.36
N TRP A 10 8.77 4.60 4.34
CA TRP A 10 8.27 5.47 5.41
C TRP A 10 6.77 5.31 5.75
N TRP A 11 6.14 4.23 5.28
CA TRP A 11 4.70 3.96 5.40
C TRP A 11 4.37 2.64 6.12
N VAL A 12 5.33 1.92 6.70
CA VAL A 12 5.04 0.71 7.48
C VAL A 12 4.53 1.10 8.88
N ALA A 13 3.29 1.57 8.97
CA ALA A 13 2.64 1.90 10.22
C ALA A 13 2.73 0.71 11.21
N SER A 14 3.49 0.87 12.28
CA SER A 14 3.47 0.00 13.46
C SER A 14 3.66 -1.51 13.20
N LYS A 15 4.41 -1.91 12.16
CA LYS A 15 4.65 -3.31 11.76
C LYS A 15 3.41 -4.14 11.39
N ARG A 16 2.21 -3.53 11.34
CA ARG A 16 0.97 -4.24 10.99
C ARG A 16 0.79 -4.41 9.49
N TYR A 17 1.44 -3.54 8.71
CA TYR A 17 1.34 -3.53 7.26
C TYR A 17 2.58 -4.19 6.67
N GLU A 18 2.40 -5.05 5.67
CA GLU A 18 3.49 -5.65 4.92
C GLU A 18 3.19 -5.54 3.43
N LEU A 19 4.14 -5.04 2.64
CA LEU A 19 4.06 -5.02 1.19
C LEU A 19 4.83 -6.22 0.63
N VAL A 20 4.11 -7.17 0.04
CA VAL A 20 4.69 -8.41 -0.51
C VAL A 20 4.90 -8.30 -2.01
N LYS A 21 6.15 -8.49 -2.43
CA LYS A 21 6.58 -8.54 -3.84
C LYS A 21 6.52 -9.98 -4.39
N PRO A 22 6.47 -10.18 -5.73
CA PRO A 22 6.52 -9.18 -6.80
C PRO A 22 5.15 -8.57 -7.16
N PHE A 23 4.07 -9.12 -6.62
CA PHE A 23 2.70 -8.78 -7.03
C PHE A 23 2.10 -7.56 -6.29
N TYR A 24 2.92 -6.84 -5.50
CA TYR A 24 2.52 -5.66 -4.72
C TYR A 24 1.24 -5.89 -3.88
N VAL A 25 1.27 -6.93 -3.04
CA VAL A 25 0.15 -7.26 -2.14
C VAL A 25 0.32 -6.54 -0.80
N LEU A 26 -0.70 -5.80 -0.36
CA LEU A 26 -0.76 -5.26 1.00
C LEU A 26 -1.36 -6.29 1.95
N ARG A 27 -0.61 -6.67 2.99
CA ARG A 27 -1.10 -7.47 4.11
C ARG A 27 -1.25 -6.59 5.35
N ILE A 28 -2.32 -6.81 6.10
CA ILE A 28 -2.63 -6.09 7.33
C ILE A 28 -2.87 -7.12 8.44
N PHE A 29 -2.07 -7.10 9.51
CA PHE A 29 -2.22 -8.00 10.65
C PHE A 29 -1.69 -7.41 11.97
N PRO A 30 -2.45 -7.46 13.08
CA PRO A 30 -3.87 -7.81 13.14
C PRO A 30 -4.74 -6.75 12.45
N ILE A 31 -5.88 -7.18 11.92
CA ILE A 31 -6.89 -6.28 11.34
C ILE A 31 -7.72 -5.65 12.48
N LEU A 32 -7.93 -4.33 12.40
CA LEU A 32 -8.68 -3.55 13.38
C LEU A 32 -9.80 -2.78 12.69
N SER A 33 -10.80 -2.33 13.45
CA SER A 33 -11.96 -1.61 12.88
C SER A 33 -11.54 -0.29 12.22
N GLU A 34 -10.48 0.36 12.71
CA GLU A 34 -9.88 1.55 12.09
C GLU A 34 -9.24 1.30 10.72
N ASP A 35 -9.01 0.04 10.34
CA ASP A 35 -8.48 -0.31 9.01
C ASP A 35 -9.62 -0.32 7.94
N SER A 36 -10.87 -0.03 8.31
CA SER A 36 -11.95 0.15 7.34
C SER A 36 -11.73 1.41 6.49
N GLY A 37 -11.81 1.30 5.17
CA GLY A 37 -11.56 2.42 4.28
C GLY A 37 -11.44 2.05 2.81
N THR A 38 -11.15 3.04 1.96
CA THR A 38 -10.84 2.81 0.55
C THR A 38 -9.33 2.77 0.38
N TYR A 39 -8.82 1.63 -0.07
CA TYR A 39 -7.42 1.40 -0.36
C TYR A 39 -7.15 1.69 -1.83
N HIS A 40 -6.05 2.37 -2.09
CA HIS A 40 -5.59 2.67 -3.44
C HIS A 40 -4.25 1.97 -3.67
N CYS A 41 -4.18 1.18 -4.73
CA CYS A 41 -2.91 0.68 -5.25
C CYS A 41 -2.47 1.60 -6.38
N ARG A 42 -1.27 2.17 -6.30
CA ARG A 42 -0.71 3.01 -7.34
C ARG A 42 0.66 2.50 -7.75
N LEU A 43 0.85 2.25 -9.04
CA LEU A 43 2.17 2.05 -9.61
C LEU A 43 2.81 3.43 -9.77
N GLU A 44 3.90 3.66 -9.04
CA GLU A 44 4.73 4.85 -9.25
C GLU A 44 5.38 4.76 -10.63
N THR A 45 4.77 5.45 -11.58
CA THR A 45 5.37 5.78 -12.87
C THR A 45 6.01 7.16 -12.75
N ASP A 46 6.93 7.48 -13.67
CA ASP A 46 7.44 8.84 -13.78
C ASP A 46 6.26 9.84 -13.81
N PRO A 47 6.30 10.93 -13.01
CA PRO A 47 5.20 11.89 -12.89
C PRO A 47 4.71 12.46 -14.23
N LEU A 48 5.60 12.54 -15.23
CA LEU A 48 5.28 12.98 -16.59
C LEU A 48 4.37 11.99 -17.33
N PHE A 49 4.30 10.75 -16.87
CA PHE A 49 3.55 9.64 -17.45
C PHE A 49 2.53 9.05 -16.46
N ALA A 50 2.06 9.82 -15.48
CA ALA A 50 1.01 9.39 -14.56
C ALA A 50 -0.30 9.13 -15.33
N LEU A 51 -0.57 7.87 -15.65
CA LEU A 51 -1.79 7.44 -16.34
C LEU A 51 -2.84 6.97 -15.32
N ALA A 52 -4.13 7.22 -15.58
CA ALA A 52 -5.21 6.69 -14.74
C ALA A 52 -5.18 5.15 -14.61
N VAL A 53 -4.60 4.46 -15.61
CA VAL A 53 -4.40 3.00 -15.62
C VAL A 53 -3.40 2.54 -14.55
N SER A 54 -2.57 3.44 -13.99
CA SER A 54 -1.58 3.09 -12.97
C SER A 54 -2.17 3.07 -11.55
N THR A 55 -3.48 3.25 -11.38
CA THR A 55 -4.14 3.27 -10.08
C THR A 55 -5.39 2.39 -10.08
N ASP A 56 -5.54 1.56 -9.06
CA ASP A 56 -6.75 0.79 -8.77
C ASP A 56 -7.19 1.03 -7.33
N SER A 57 -8.47 0.79 -7.01
CA SER A 57 -8.98 0.95 -5.66
C SER A 57 -9.95 -0.13 -5.23
N THR A 58 -9.95 -0.43 -3.93
CA THR A 58 -10.87 -1.37 -3.30
C THR A 58 -11.31 -0.88 -1.94
N SER A 59 -12.57 -1.08 -1.60
CA SER A 59 -13.08 -0.79 -0.26
C SER A 59 -12.95 -2.00 0.65
N LEU A 60 -12.48 -1.76 1.87
CA LEU A 60 -12.39 -2.74 2.94
C LEU A 60 -13.32 -2.32 4.08
N VAL A 61 -14.16 -3.26 4.54
CA VAL A 61 -15.01 -3.08 5.72
C VAL A 61 -14.64 -4.17 6.71
N VAL A 62 -14.17 -3.76 7.88
CA VAL A 62 -13.80 -4.68 8.97
C VAL A 62 -14.94 -4.68 9.98
N MET A 63 -15.59 -5.83 10.15
CA MET A 63 -16.61 -6.02 11.19
C MET A 63 -15.92 -6.56 12.45
N GLY A 64 -16.19 -5.91 13.59
CA GLY A 64 -15.67 -6.28 14.91
C GLY A 64 -16.46 -7.40 15.58
#